data_AF-A0A0C3N0U7-F1
#
_entry.id   AF-A0A0C3N0U7-F1
#
_cell.length_a   1.000
_cell.length_b   1.000
_cell.length_c   1.000
_cell.angle_alpha   90.00
_cell.angle_beta   90.00
_cell.angle_gamma   90.00
#
_symmetry.space_group_name_H-M   'P 1'
#
loop_
_entity.id
_entity.type
_entity.pdbx_description
1 polymer ?
#
loop_
_entity_poly.entity_id
_entity_poly.type
_entity_poly.pdbx_seq_one_letter_code
_entity_poly.pdbx_strand_id
1 'polypeptide(L)'
;TKCDQKGETVQCMSHQVPLVTDPLHALENHIHLNPANKQDHLFTWHHPTMGMHPLSKAEVFKKLTMITKTHKEIPSLKGHSLWIRGTLFYLLKGVPFDIVKTMGRWTGDSFALYLCHHTLILAPFLQMEPTILDKFKHYMLPQVR
;
A
#
# COMPACT_ATOMS: atom_id res chain seq x y z
N THR A 1 -8.78 -7.58 -11.82
CA THR A 1 -9.47 -6.90 -10.71
C THR A 1 -10.81 -6.47 -11.26
N LYS A 2 -11.93 -6.73 -10.57
CA LYS A 2 -13.22 -6.19 -10.99
C LYS A 2 -13.16 -4.68 -10.75
N CYS A 3 -13.04 -3.89 -11.81
CA CYS A 3 -13.25 -2.45 -11.74
C CYS A 3 -14.64 -2.17 -12.29
N ASP A 4 -15.37 -1.25 -11.66
CA ASP A 4 -16.61 -0.75 -12.25
C ASP A 4 -16.30 -0.12 -13.62
N GLN A 5 -17.13 -0.41 -14.62
CA GLN A 5 -17.00 0.18 -15.96
C GLN A 5 -17.17 1.70 -15.95
N LYS A 6 -17.85 2.25 -14.93
CA LYS A 6 -18.05 3.68 -14.73
C LYS A 6 -16.92 4.35 -13.94
N GLY A 7 -15.92 3.57 -13.52
CA GLY A 7 -14.88 4.03 -12.61
C GLY A 7 -15.34 4.02 -11.15
N GLU A 8 -14.40 4.30 -10.26
CA GLU A 8 -14.61 4.26 -8.81
C GLU A 8 -14.17 5.59 -8.21
N THR A 9 -14.89 6.07 -7.19
CA THR A 9 -14.45 7.24 -6.43
C THR A 9 -13.31 6.82 -5.50
N VAL A 10 -12.17 7.50 -5.62
CA VAL A 10 -11.01 7.31 -4.75
C VAL A 10 -10.78 8.59 -3.96
N GLN A 11 -10.56 8.45 -2.66
CA GLN A 11 -10.17 9.56 -1.79
C GLN A 11 -8.67 9.48 -1.54
N CYS A 12 -7.98 10.61 -1.64
CA CYS A 12 -6.56 10.72 -1.33
C CYS A 12 -6.37 11.92 -0.41
N MET A 13 -5.70 11.74 0.72
CA MET A 13 -5.39 12.82 1.65
C MET A 13 -3.90 13.11 1.64
N SER A 14 -3.54 14.38 1.80
CA SER A 14 -2.16 14.76 2.04
C SER A 14 -1.70 14.23 3.39
N HIS A 15 -0.42 13.87 3.48
CA HIS A 15 0.21 13.63 4.76
C HIS A 15 0.41 14.97 5.50
N GLN A 16 0.12 14.99 6.81
CA GLN A 16 0.29 16.18 7.65
C GLN A 16 1.74 16.72 7.68
N VAL A 17 2.70 15.88 7.31
CA VAL A 17 4.11 16.24 7.16
C VAL A 17 4.49 16.06 5.69
N PRO A 18 5.07 17.07 5.02
CA PRO A 18 5.56 16.93 3.66
C PRO A 18 6.59 15.79 3.58
N LEU A 19 6.19 14.69 2.93
CA LEU A 19 7.07 13.58 2.63
C LEU A 19 7.35 13.57 1.13
N VAL A 20 8.56 13.15 0.74
CA VAL A 20 8.91 12.86 -0.66
C VAL A 20 8.00 11.80 -1.29
N THR A 21 7.26 11.06 -0.46
CA THR A 21 6.27 10.04 -0.86
C THR A 21 4.83 10.50 -0.64
N ASP A 22 4.55 11.82 -0.52
CA ASP A 22 3.18 12.32 -0.47
C ASP A 22 2.48 12.06 -1.82
N PRO A 23 1.34 11.35 -1.82
CA PRO A 23 0.69 10.92 -3.04
C PRO A 23 0.06 12.07 -3.83
N LEU A 24 -0.41 13.14 -3.17
CA LEU A 24 -0.96 14.31 -3.85
C LEU A 24 0.14 15.10 -4.53
N HIS A 25 1.24 15.35 -3.83
CA HIS A 25 2.39 16.02 -4.41
C HIS A 25 2.99 15.23 -5.59
N ALA A 26 3.07 13.91 -5.47
CA ALA A 26 3.51 13.04 -6.57
C ALA A 26 2.57 13.10 -7.78
N LEU A 27 1.26 13.17 -7.55
CA LEU A 27 0.25 13.30 -8.61
C LEU A 27 0.30 14.69 -9.28
N GLU A 28 0.41 15.76 -8.51
CA GLU A 28 0.57 17.13 -9.03
C GLU A 28 1.82 17.24 -9.91
N ASN A 29 2.95 16.71 -9.43
CA ASN A 29 4.18 16.66 -10.20
C ASN A 29 4.02 15.82 -11.48
N HIS A 30 3.30 14.70 -11.40
CA HIS A 30 3.01 13.87 -12.59
C HIS A 30 2.23 14.66 -13.64
N ILE A 31 1.16 15.36 -13.24
CA ILE A 31 0.33 16.20 -14.13
C ILE A 31 1.15 17.34 -14.72
N HIS A 32 2.02 17.97 -13.92
CA HIS A 32 2.89 19.04 -14.38
C HIS A 32 3.87 18.58 -15.46
N LEU A 33 4.51 17.41 -15.26
CA LEU A 33 5.48 16.85 -16.20
C LEU A 33 4.83 16.20 -17.43
N ASN A 34 3.56 15.79 -17.32
CA ASN A 34 2.82 15.08 -18.37
C ASN A 34 1.48 15.77 -18.62
N PRO A 35 1.46 16.91 -19.33
CA PRO A 35 0.24 17.66 -19.57
C PRO A 35 -0.70 16.87 -20.49
N ALA A 36 -1.66 16.17 -19.91
CA ALA A 36 -2.69 15.40 -20.60
C ALA A 36 -4.02 16.18 -20.65
N ASN A 37 -4.91 15.82 -21.58
CA ASN A 37 -6.24 16.42 -21.65
C ASN A 37 -7.11 15.95 -20.49
N LYS A 38 -8.16 16.72 -20.15
CA LYS A 38 -9.12 16.35 -19.09
C LYS A 38 -9.84 15.02 -19.32
N GLN A 39 -9.90 14.55 -20.57
CA GLN A 39 -10.52 13.28 -20.96
C GLN A 39 -9.51 12.13 -21.03
N ASP A 40 -8.21 12.43 -20.94
CA ASP A 40 -7.16 11.42 -20.94
C ASP A 40 -7.08 10.75 -19.56
N HIS A 41 -6.47 9.57 -19.52
CA HIS A 41 -6.32 8.82 -18.29
C HIS A 41 -5.47 9.59 -17.25
N LEU A 42 -5.84 9.53 -15.96
CA LEU A 42 -5.17 10.29 -14.89
C LEU A 42 -3.64 10.07 -14.85
N PHE A 43 -3.20 8.86 -15.18
CA PHE A 43 -1.78 8.49 -15.21
C PHE A 43 -1.19 8.49 -16.64
N THR A 44 -1.65 9.38 -17.51
CA THR A 44 -1.09 9.50 -18.86
C THR A 44 0.32 10.09 -18.79
N TRP A 45 1.25 9.51 -19.54
CA TRP A 45 2.63 9.96 -19.57
C TRP A 45 3.21 9.93 -20.98
N HIS A 46 4.29 10.68 -21.19
CA HIS A 46 4.97 10.71 -22.47
C HIS A 46 5.89 9.48 -22.65
N HIS A 47 5.37 8.42 -23.28
CA HIS A 47 6.14 7.24 -23.62
C HIS A 47 7.16 7.55 -24.74
N PRO A 48 8.43 7.11 -24.63
CA PRO A 48 9.48 7.46 -25.59
C PRO A 48 9.18 7.13 -27.05
N THR A 49 8.43 6.06 -27.30
CA THR A 49 8.10 5.60 -28.66
C THR A 49 6.63 5.73 -29.05
N MET A 50 5.73 5.91 -28.07
CA MET A 50 4.29 5.90 -28.30
C MET A 50 3.64 7.28 -28.09
N GLY A 51 4.41 8.27 -27.64
CA GLY A 51 3.87 9.57 -27.24
C GLY A 51 3.01 9.45 -25.99
N MET A 52 1.96 10.28 -25.89
CA MET A 52 1.06 10.28 -24.74
C MET A 52 0.28 8.97 -24.64
N HIS A 53 0.51 8.22 -23.56
CA HIS A 53 -0.10 6.91 -23.35
C HIS A 53 -0.41 6.69 -21.86
N PRO A 54 -1.51 5.99 -21.51
CA PRO A 54 -1.77 5.60 -20.13
C PRO A 54 -0.63 4.76 -19.52
N LEU A 55 -0.20 5.10 -18.30
CA LEU A 55 0.80 4.33 -17.58
C LEU A 55 0.24 2.93 -17.26
N SER A 56 0.85 1.92 -17.85
CA SER A 56 0.45 0.53 -17.63
C SER A 56 1.18 -0.08 -16.44
N LYS A 57 0.59 -1.14 -15.87
CA LYS A 57 1.27 -1.97 -14.87
C LYS A 57 2.64 -2.45 -15.37
N ALA A 58 2.73 -2.89 -16.62
CA ALA A 58 3.96 -3.42 -17.19
C ALA A 58 5.09 -2.37 -17.19
N GLU A 59 4.79 -1.13 -17.56
CA GLU A 59 5.76 -0.03 -17.56
C GLU A 59 6.23 0.32 -16.14
N VAL A 60 5.32 0.33 -15.16
CA VAL A 60 5.69 0.51 -13.74
C VAL A 60 6.65 -0.58 -13.28
N PHE A 61 6.35 -1.85 -13.55
CA PHE A 61 7.22 -2.97 -13.14
C PHE A 61 8.56 -2.98 -13.88
N LYS A 62 8.60 -2.56 -15.15
CA LYS A 62 9.83 -2.39 -15.91
C LYS A 62 10.73 -1.35 -15.23
N LYS A 63 10.17 -0.20 -14.83
CA LYS A 63 10.91 0.85 -14.11
C LYS A 63 11.39 0.38 -12.74
N LEU A 64 10.52 -0.27 -11.95
CA LEU A 64 10.90 -0.83 -10.65
C LEU A 64 12.03 -1.86 -10.78
N THR A 65 11.93 -2.76 -11.76
CA THR A 65 12.96 -3.77 -12.03
C THR A 65 14.30 -3.11 -12.35
N MET A 66 14.30 -2.07 -13.17
CA MET A 66 15.49 -1.29 -13.49
C MET A 66 16.13 -0.69 -12.23
N ILE A 67 15.33 -0.06 -11.36
CA ILE A 67 15.80 0.52 -10.09
C ILE A 67 16.43 -0.57 -9.20
N THR A 68 15.75 -1.70 -8.99
CA THR A 68 16.28 -2.79 -8.14
C THR A 68 17.54 -3.46 -8.73
N LYS A 69 17.75 -3.38 -10.05
CA LYS A 69 18.99 -3.87 -10.68
C LYS A 69 20.15 -2.92 -10.44
N THR A 70 19.89 -1.61 -10.47
CA THR A 70 20.89 -0.57 -10.19
C THR A 70 21.23 -0.51 -8.69
N HIS A 71 20.25 -0.70 -7.84
CA HIS A 71 20.33 -0.61 -6.37
C HIS A 71 20.20 -2.00 -5.73
N LYS A 72 21.33 -2.70 -5.59
CA LYS A 72 21.37 -4.09 -5.08
C LYS A 72 20.90 -4.23 -3.63
N GLU A 73 20.90 -3.14 -2.87
CA GLU A 73 20.38 -3.04 -1.52
C GLU A 73 18.85 -3.10 -1.46
N ILE A 74 18.16 -2.82 -2.57
CA ILE A 74 16.70 -2.87 -2.66
C ILE A 74 16.27 -4.27 -3.10
N PRO A 75 15.53 -5.03 -2.27
CA PRO A 75 15.04 -6.35 -2.65
C PRO A 75 14.14 -6.28 -3.88
N SER A 76 14.12 -7.36 -4.67
CA SER A 76 13.22 -7.44 -5.83
C SER A 76 11.76 -7.20 -5.42
N LEU A 77 11.10 -6.22 -6.04
CA LEU A 77 9.71 -5.88 -5.76
C LEU A 77 8.80 -6.64 -6.73
N LYS A 78 8.16 -7.69 -6.23
CA LYS A 78 7.11 -8.43 -6.97
C LYS A 78 5.76 -7.80 -6.67
N GLY A 79 4.81 -7.88 -7.61
CA GLY A 79 3.53 -7.21 -7.44
C GLY A 79 2.71 -7.67 -6.22
N HIS A 80 2.73 -8.97 -5.93
CA HIS A 80 2.07 -9.49 -4.73
C HIS A 80 2.77 -9.01 -3.45
N SER A 81 4.10 -8.92 -3.44
CA SER A 81 4.82 -8.46 -2.26
C SER A 81 4.61 -6.97 -2.00
N LEU A 82 4.41 -6.13 -3.03
CA LEU A 82 4.03 -4.73 -2.84
C LEU A 82 2.69 -4.58 -2.13
N TRP A 83 1.69 -5.38 -2.51
CA TRP A 83 0.36 -5.30 -1.92
C TRP A 83 0.35 -5.75 -0.45
N ILE A 84 1.06 -6.84 -0.13
CA ILE A 84 1.24 -7.31 1.25
C ILE A 84 2.05 -6.29 2.07
N ARG A 85 3.18 -5.79 1.54
CA ARG A 85 4.02 -4.83 2.26
C ARG A 85 3.31 -3.51 2.50
N GLY A 86 2.44 -3.05 1.59
CA GLY A 86 1.59 -1.88 1.80
C GLY A 86 0.57 -2.10 2.92
N THR A 87 -0.07 -3.27 2.96
CA THR A 87 -0.98 -3.68 4.05
C THR A 87 -0.23 -3.64 5.40
N LEU A 88 0.96 -4.25 5.46
CA LEU A 88 1.80 -4.27 6.64
C LEU A 88 2.23 -2.86 7.07
N PHE A 89 2.59 -2.00 6.13
CA PHE A 89 2.98 -0.62 6.41
C PHE A 89 1.87 0.14 7.15
N TYR A 90 0.63 0.08 6.67
CA TYR A 90 -0.49 0.77 7.32
C TYR A 90 -0.82 0.18 8.71
N LEU A 91 -0.77 -1.14 8.86
CA LEU A 91 -0.99 -1.79 10.15
C LEU A 91 0.07 -1.39 11.19
N LEU A 92 1.34 -1.31 10.79
CA LEU A 92 2.43 -0.83 11.66
C LEU A 92 2.30 0.66 12.01
N LYS A 93 1.53 1.42 11.25
CA LYS A 93 1.16 2.81 11.57
C LYS A 93 -0.11 2.91 12.42
N GLY A 94 -0.64 1.78 12.88
CA GLY A 94 -1.83 1.73 13.74
C GLY A 94 -3.14 1.91 13.01
N VAL A 95 -3.16 1.83 11.67
CA VAL A 95 -4.42 1.85 10.92
C VAL A 95 -5.22 0.59 11.25
N PRO A 96 -6.51 0.70 11.62
CA PRO A 96 -7.33 -0.47 11.96
C PRO A 96 -7.45 -1.51 10.84
N PHE A 97 -7.62 -2.78 11.23
CA PHE A 97 -7.64 -3.92 10.31
C PHE A 97 -8.76 -3.84 9.26
N ASP A 98 -9.95 -3.40 9.65
CA ASP A 98 -11.12 -3.21 8.78
C ASP A 98 -10.88 -2.08 7.76
N ILE A 99 -10.20 -1.02 8.17
CA ILE A 99 -9.80 0.08 7.28
C ILE A 99 -8.75 -0.42 6.28
N VAL A 100 -7.72 -1.13 6.73
CA VAL A 100 -6.70 -1.71 5.84
C VAL A 100 -7.32 -2.75 4.89
N LYS A 101 -8.26 -3.57 5.36
CA LYS A 101 -9.03 -4.52 4.55
C LYS A 101 -9.78 -3.80 3.43
N THR A 102 -10.44 -2.69 3.77
CA THR A 102 -11.17 -1.83 2.83
C THR A 102 -10.23 -1.17 1.82
N MET A 103 -9.13 -0.57 2.27
CA MET A 103 -8.10 0.03 1.41
C MET A 103 -7.50 -0.99 0.44
N GLY A 104 -7.24 -2.20 0.93
CA GLY A 104 -6.70 -3.29 0.12
C GLY A 104 -7.73 -3.94 -0.80
N ARG A 105 -9.02 -3.63 -0.67
CA ARG A 105 -10.13 -4.27 -1.41
C ARG A 105 -10.18 -5.79 -1.21
N TRP A 106 -9.90 -6.23 0.01
CA TRP A 106 -9.93 -7.64 0.37
C TRP A 106 -11.36 -8.11 0.61
N THR A 107 -11.81 -9.14 -0.13
CA THR A 107 -13.15 -9.72 0.03
C THR A 107 -13.35 -10.41 1.38
N GLY A 108 -12.27 -10.87 2.01
CA GLY A 108 -12.28 -11.57 3.30
C GLY A 108 -11.00 -11.31 4.10
N ASP A 109 -10.82 -12.04 5.19
CA ASP A 109 -9.69 -11.83 6.12
C ASP A 109 -8.42 -12.58 5.72
N SER A 110 -8.33 -13.05 4.47
CA SER A 110 -7.17 -13.77 3.95
C SER A 110 -5.88 -12.97 4.02
N PHE A 111 -5.96 -11.63 4.06
CA PHE A 111 -4.78 -10.77 4.22
C PHE A 111 -4.08 -10.99 5.57
N ALA A 112 -4.81 -11.43 6.60
CA ALA A 112 -4.27 -11.71 7.92
C ALA A 112 -3.23 -12.84 7.87
N LEU A 113 -3.38 -13.79 6.94
CA LEU A 113 -2.45 -14.91 6.73
C LEU A 113 -1.08 -14.45 6.22
N TYR A 114 -1.02 -13.26 5.59
CA TYR A 114 0.20 -12.71 5.00
C TYR A 114 0.86 -11.65 5.88
N LEU A 115 0.36 -11.44 7.09
CA LEU A 115 0.97 -10.51 8.03
C LEU A 115 2.30 -11.08 8.51
N CYS A 116 3.34 -10.25 8.46
CA CYS A 116 4.62 -10.52 9.10
C CYS A 116 4.74 -9.61 10.33
N HIS A 117 5.55 -9.97 11.33
CA HIS A 117 5.73 -9.18 12.55
C HIS A 117 4.44 -9.04 13.40
N HIS A 118 3.68 -10.13 13.57
CA HIS A 118 2.40 -10.15 14.31
C HIS A 118 2.47 -9.42 15.66
N THR A 119 3.53 -9.60 16.43
CA THR A 119 3.68 -8.95 17.75
C THR A 119 3.72 -7.43 17.65
N LEU A 120 4.43 -6.87 16.66
CA LEU A 120 4.51 -5.42 16.47
C LEU A 120 3.19 -4.85 15.96
N ILE A 121 2.51 -5.58 15.08
CA ILE A 121 1.19 -5.18 14.59
C ILE A 121 0.16 -5.18 15.72
N LEU A 122 0.13 -6.24 16.54
CA LEU A 122 -0.91 -6.45 17.54
C LEU A 122 -0.70 -5.64 18.82
N ALA A 123 0.54 -5.25 19.15
CA ALA A 123 0.84 -4.57 20.41
C ALA A 123 -0.01 -3.31 20.67
N PRO A 124 -0.19 -2.36 19.73
CA PRO A 124 -1.04 -1.19 19.95
C PRO A 124 -2.51 -1.57 20.22
N PHE A 125 -3.03 -2.54 19.48
CA PHE A 125 -4.44 -2.96 19.61
C PHE A 125 -4.69 -3.72 20.92
N LEU A 126 -3.76 -4.58 21.34
CA LEU A 126 -3.85 -5.29 22.61
C LEU A 126 -3.75 -4.34 23.81
N GLN A 127 -2.94 -3.28 23.73
CA GLN A 127 -2.85 -2.28 24.79
C GLN A 127 -4.15 -1.49 24.98
N MET A 128 -4.93 -1.29 23.91
CA MET A 128 -6.22 -0.60 23.98
C MET A 128 -7.36 -1.49 24.50
N GLU A 129 -7.16 -2.81 24.55
CA GLU A 129 -8.15 -3.80 24.99
C GLU A 129 -7.60 -4.69 26.12
N PRO A 130 -7.64 -4.21 27.39
CA PRO A 130 -7.01 -4.89 28.53
C PRO A 130 -7.54 -6.30 28.74
N THR A 131 -8.81 -6.54 28.46
CA THR A 131 -9.46 -7.86 28.61
C THR A 131 -8.96 -8.88 27.59
N ILE A 132 -8.66 -8.45 26.36
CA ILE A 132 -8.09 -9.30 25.32
C ILE A 132 -6.62 -9.58 25.65
N LEU A 133 -5.88 -8.56 26.07
CA LEU A 133 -4.48 -8.70 26.48
C LEU A 133 -4.33 -9.71 27.63
N ASP A 134 -5.24 -9.71 28.60
CA ASP A 134 -5.19 -10.63 29.73
C ASP A 134 -5.43 -12.09 29.30
N LYS A 135 -6.44 -12.32 28.45
CA LYS A 135 -6.66 -13.62 27.81
C LYS A 135 -5.44 -14.06 27.00
N PHE A 136 -4.83 -13.15 26.24
CA PHE A 136 -3.68 -13.44 25.41
C PHE A 136 -2.43 -13.78 26.23
N LYS A 137 -2.21 -13.09 27.36
CA LYS A 137 -1.13 -13.41 28.32
C LYS A 137 -1.24 -14.84 28.83
N HIS A 138 -2.45 -15.35 29.10
CA HIS A 138 -2.65 -16.74 29.54
C HIS A 138 -2.23 -17.79 28.51
N TYR A 139 -2.27 -17.46 27.21
CA TYR A 139 -1.82 -18.37 26.14
C TYR A 139 -0.32 -18.23 25.83
N MET A 140 0.26 -17.04 26.00
CA MET A 140 1.63 -16.73 25.57
C MET A 140 2.68 -16.86 26.66
N LEU A 141 2.31 -16.59 27.92
CA LEU A 141 3.23 -16.73 29.04
C LEU A 141 3.18 -18.18 29.54
N PRO A 142 4.35 -18.81 29.80
CA PRO A 142 4.36 -20.10 30.44
C PRO A 142 3.62 -20.02 31.77
N GLN A 143 2.74 -20.97 32.04
CA GLN A 143 2.04 -21.07 33.32
C GLN A 143 3.11 -21.21 34.40
N VAL A 144 3.19 -20.22 35.30
CA VAL A 144 4.09 -20.27 36.44
C VAL A 144 3.69 -21.49 37.27
N ARG A 145 4.59 -22.47 37.35
CA ARG A 145 4.45 -23.65 38.20
C ARG A 145 4.76 -23.29 39.64
#